data_AF-A0A1G5UZJ0-F1
#
_entry.id   AF-A0A1G5UZJ0-F1
#
_cell.length_a   1.000
_cell.length_b   1.000
_cell.length_c   1.000
_cell.angle_alpha   90.00
_cell.angle_beta   90.00
_cell.angle_gamma   90.00
#
_symmetry.space_group_name_H-M   'P 1'
#
loop_
_entity.id
_entity.type
_entity.pdbx_description
1 polymer ?
#
loop_
_entity_poly.entity_id
_entity_poly.type
_entity_poly.pdbx_seq_one_letter_code
_entity_poly.pdbx_strand_id
1 'polypeptide(L)'
;MTLKLSRADTLRPEAEDRIDRVYAKKINDLIGPLGRLHQRKAERAILGRDLAGPLIVDEADRLAIIAAATKQDAAVAALDVERRRMKAAVRAANTAAEIKAVLAKLEIMQ
;
A
#
# COMPACT_ATOMS: atom_id res chain seq x y z
N MET A 1 -30.38 -22.02 -16.91
CA MET A 1 -29.49 -22.70 -15.94
C MET A 1 -28.85 -21.65 -15.05
N THR A 2 -29.24 -21.57 -13.78
CA THR A 2 -28.62 -20.68 -12.80
C THR A 2 -27.39 -21.38 -12.23
N LEU A 3 -26.19 -20.91 -12.60
CA LEU A 3 -24.94 -21.40 -12.02
C LEU A 3 -24.94 -21.09 -10.51
N LYS A 4 -25.08 -22.11 -9.67
CA LYS A 4 -24.85 -21.97 -8.23
C LYS A 4 -23.35 -21.73 -8.03
N LEU A 5 -22.99 -20.46 -7.76
CA LEU A 5 -21.63 -20.09 -7.38
C LEU A 5 -21.19 -20.93 -6.19
N SER A 6 -19.94 -21.41 -6.22
CA SER A 6 -19.40 -22.12 -5.06
C SER A 6 -19.28 -21.13 -3.88
N ARG A 7 -19.29 -21.66 -2.66
CA ARG A 7 -19.04 -20.82 -1.46
C ARG A 7 -17.70 -20.08 -1.55
N ALA A 8 -16.69 -20.69 -2.20
CA ALA A 8 -15.40 -20.05 -2.42
C ALA A 8 -15.53 -18.86 -3.39
N ASP A 9 -16.29 -18.99 -4.48
CA ASP A 9 -16.50 -17.92 -5.45
C ASP A 9 -17.29 -16.75 -4.87
N THR A 10 -18.19 -17.02 -3.92
CA THR A 10 -18.93 -15.98 -3.21
C THR A 10 -18.04 -15.22 -2.21
N LEU A 11 -17.10 -15.91 -1.56
CA LEU A 11 -16.22 -15.33 -0.55
C LEU A 11 -14.99 -14.61 -1.13
N ARG A 12 -14.58 -14.95 -2.36
CA ARG A 12 -13.35 -14.42 -2.97
C ARG A 12 -13.38 -12.89 -3.12
N PRO A 13 -14.45 -12.24 -3.62
CA PRO A 13 -14.50 -10.78 -3.72
C PRO A 13 -14.41 -10.10 -2.35
N GLU A 14 -15.16 -10.59 -1.36
CA GLU A 14 -15.14 -10.04 0.00
C GLU A 14 -13.76 -10.16 0.65
N ALA A 15 -13.07 -11.28 0.43
CA ALA A 15 -11.71 -11.50 0.91
C ALA A 15 -10.71 -10.52 0.25
N GLU A 16 -10.81 -10.29 -1.06
CA GLU A 16 -9.98 -9.31 -1.76
C GLU A 16 -10.21 -7.88 -1.27
N ASP A 17 -11.47 -7.48 -1.05
CA ASP A 17 -11.82 -6.17 -0.50
C ASP A 17 -11.28 -5.98 0.90
N ARG A 18 -11.32 -7.03 1.73
CA ARG A 18 -10.78 -6.97 3.09
C ARG A 18 -9.26 -6.81 3.08
N ILE A 19 -8.55 -7.51 2.19
CA ILE A 19 -7.11 -7.31 1.96
C ILE A 19 -6.86 -5.84 1.55
N ASP A 20 -7.62 -5.30 0.61
CA ASP A 20 -7.46 -3.92 0.15
C ASP A 20 -7.62 -2.91 1.29
N ARG A 21 -8.65 -3.06 2.13
CA ARG A 21 -8.86 -2.16 3.28
C ARG A 21 -7.71 -2.20 4.27
N VAL A 22 -7.18 -3.38 4.57
CA VAL A 22 -6.06 -3.52 5.54
C VAL A 22 -4.80 -2.87 5.01
N TYR A 23 -4.42 -3.15 3.75
CA TYR A 23 -3.23 -2.54 3.16
C TYR A 23 -3.40 -1.05 2.89
N ALA A 24 -4.60 -0.58 2.52
CA ALA A 24 -4.89 0.84 2.40
C ALA A 24 -4.69 1.57 3.74
N LYS A 25 -5.14 0.98 4.85
CA LYS A 25 -4.89 1.53 6.19
C LYS A 25 -3.39 1.61 6.48
N LYS A 26 -2.64 0.52 6.29
CA LYS A 26 -1.18 0.48 6.51
C LYS A 26 -0.43 1.50 5.66
N ILE A 27 -0.81 1.65 4.38
CA ILE A 27 -0.22 2.64 3.47
C ILE A 27 -0.54 4.06 3.97
N ASN A 28 -1.78 4.34 4.37
CA ASN A 28 -2.15 5.65 4.90
C ASN A 28 -1.42 5.97 6.20
N ASP A 29 -1.24 4.99 7.09
CA ASP A 29 -0.50 5.16 8.35
C ASP A 29 0.99 5.45 8.07
N LEU A 30 1.58 4.78 7.08
CA LEU A 30 2.96 5.01 6.63
C LEU A 30 3.15 6.38 5.96
N ILE A 31 2.17 6.83 5.19
CA ILE A 31 2.17 8.12 4.51
C ILE A 31 1.93 9.27 5.50
N GLY A 32 1.08 9.03 6.49
CA GLY A 32 0.68 9.99 7.50
C GLY A 32 -0.25 11.10 6.98
N PRO A 33 -0.80 11.93 7.88
CA PRO A 33 -1.79 12.96 7.54
C PRO A 33 -1.24 14.08 6.62
N LEU A 34 0.09 14.28 6.61
CA LEU A 34 0.76 15.28 5.78
C LEU A 34 1.36 14.68 4.49
N GLY A 35 0.99 13.46 4.12
CA GLY A 35 1.54 12.77 2.94
C GLY A 35 1.54 13.59 1.65
N ARG A 36 0.43 14.27 1.34
CA ARG A 36 0.33 15.13 0.16
C ARG A 36 1.31 16.30 0.19
N LEU A 37 1.60 16.84 1.37
CA LEU A 37 2.59 17.91 1.52
C LEU A 37 4.01 17.36 1.29
N HIS A 38 4.33 16.21 1.88
CA HIS A 38 5.63 15.56 1.69
C HIS A 38 5.87 15.18 0.23
N GLN A 39 4.86 14.65 -0.45
CA GLN A 39 4.92 14.33 -1.89
C GLN A 39 5.20 15.58 -2.73
N ARG A 40 4.49 16.69 -2.48
CA ARG A 40 4.77 17.98 -3.15
C ARG A 40 6.17 18.52 -2.85
N LYS A 41 6.66 18.36 -1.61
CA LYS A 41 8.02 18.75 -1.21
C LYS A 41 9.06 17.93 -2.00
N ALA A 42 8.84 16.62 -2.13
CA ALA A 42 9.68 15.72 -2.91
C ALA A 42 9.69 16.05 -4.41
N GLU A 43 8.52 16.28 -5.02
CA GLU A 43 8.42 16.68 -6.43
C GLU A 43 9.21 17.95 -6.72
N ARG A 44 9.09 18.97 -5.86
CA ARG A 44 9.87 20.22 -5.99
C ARG A 44 11.37 19.96 -5.85
N ALA A 45 11.76 19.13 -4.87
CA ALA A 45 13.15 18.77 -4.64
C ALA A 45 13.77 18.03 -5.84
N ILE A 46 13.03 17.13 -6.48
CA ILE A 46 13.49 16.40 -7.67
C ILE A 46 13.65 17.33 -8.88
N LEU A 47 12.71 18.26 -9.07
CA LEU A 47 12.73 19.19 -10.21
C LEU A 47 13.74 20.34 -10.06
N GLY A 48 14.43 20.45 -8.92
CA GLY A 48 15.41 21.51 -8.66
C GLY A 48 14.83 22.94 -8.68
N ARG A 49 13.50 23.08 -8.55
CA ARG A 49 12.82 24.38 -8.52
C ARG A 49 12.85 24.97 -7.11
N ASP A 50 13.06 26.28 -6.99
CA ASP A 50 13.07 27.03 -5.73
C ASP A 50 14.06 26.51 -4.67
N LEU A 51 15.32 26.29 -5.06
CA LEU A 51 16.42 26.24 -4.09
C LEU A 51 16.45 27.60 -3.36
N ALA A 52 16.40 27.60 -2.01
CA ALA A 52 16.24 28.77 -1.14
C ALA A 52 14.82 29.35 -1.01
N GLY A 53 13.78 28.53 -1.24
CA GLY A 53 12.39 28.85 -0.86
C GLY A 53 12.03 28.36 0.55
N PRO A 54 10.87 28.74 1.13
CA PRO A 54 10.45 28.32 2.47
C PRO A 54 10.22 26.80 2.63
N LEU A 55 10.28 26.05 1.53
CA LEU A 55 10.10 24.61 1.48
C LEU A 55 11.41 23.84 1.31
N ILE A 56 12.48 24.43 0.77
CA ILE A 56 13.77 23.76 0.57
C ILE A 56 14.85 24.78 0.92
N VAL A 57 15.49 24.57 2.06
CA VAL A 57 16.40 25.57 2.65
C VAL A 57 17.70 25.65 1.87
N ASP A 58 18.29 24.50 1.55
CA ASP A 58 19.55 24.38 0.84
C ASP A 58 19.65 23.04 0.08
N GLU A 59 20.82 22.79 -0.50
CA GLU A 59 21.13 21.56 -1.22
C GLU A 59 21.05 20.31 -0.32
N ALA A 60 21.48 20.43 0.93
CA ALA A 60 21.51 19.31 1.87
C ALA A 60 20.09 18.90 2.27
N ASP A 61 19.21 19.87 2.55
CA ASP A 61 17.78 19.65 2.77
C ASP A 61 17.14 19.04 1.52
N ARG A 62 17.47 19.52 0.31
CA ARG A 62 16.96 18.93 -0.94
C ARG A 62 17.28 17.44 -1.03
N LEU A 63 18.54 17.05 -0.81
CA LEU A 63 18.96 15.66 -0.86
C LEU A 63 18.30 14.81 0.25
N ALA A 64 18.14 15.37 1.44
CA ALA A 64 17.46 14.70 2.56
C ALA A 64 15.98 14.43 2.26
N ILE A 65 15.27 15.40 1.65
CA ILE A 65 13.87 15.25 1.22
C ILE A 65 13.75 14.13 0.20
N ILE A 66 14.62 14.10 -0.81
CA ILE A 66 14.61 13.07 -1.85
C ILE A 66 14.86 11.69 -1.22
N ALA A 67 15.87 11.57 -0.36
CA ALA A 67 16.18 10.31 0.31
C ALA A 67 15.01 9.81 1.19
N ALA A 68 14.37 10.71 1.92
CA ALA A 68 13.19 10.39 2.73
C ALA A 68 12.02 9.91 1.86
N ALA A 69 11.74 10.61 0.76
CA ALA A 69 10.69 10.22 -0.19
C ALA A 69 10.98 8.85 -0.82
N THR A 70 12.21 8.59 -1.28
CA THR A 70 12.60 7.29 -1.84
C THR A 70 12.44 6.15 -0.82
N LYS A 71 12.79 6.40 0.45
CA LYS A 71 12.58 5.40 1.52
C LYS A 71 11.10 5.12 1.76
N GLN A 72 10.25 6.15 1.72
CA GLN A 72 8.81 6.00 1.88
C GLN A 72 8.20 5.24 0.69
N ASP A 73 8.58 5.58 -0.53
CA ASP A 73 8.14 4.88 -1.76
C ASP A 73 8.54 3.40 -1.75
N ALA A 74 9.76 3.09 -1.32
CA ALA A 74 10.23 1.71 -1.18
C ALA A 74 9.38 0.92 -0.16
N ALA A 75 9.02 1.55 0.95
CA ALA A 75 8.17 0.93 1.97
C ALA A 75 6.71 0.73 1.48
N VAL A 76 6.14 1.70 0.74
CA VAL A 76 4.83 1.55 0.11
C VAL A 76 4.85 0.44 -0.95
N ALA A 77 5.90 0.38 -1.77
CA ALA A 77 6.06 -0.66 -2.79
C ALA A 77 6.14 -2.07 -2.17
N ALA A 78 6.86 -2.23 -1.05
CA ALA A 78 6.89 -3.48 -0.31
C ALA A 78 5.49 -3.92 0.16
N LEU A 79 4.70 -2.98 0.71
CA LEU A 79 3.32 -3.25 1.11
C LEU A 79 2.42 -3.63 -0.07
N ASP A 80 2.57 -3.00 -1.24
CA ASP A 80 1.79 -3.37 -2.43
C ASP A 80 2.18 -4.76 -2.97
N VAL A 81 3.47 -5.14 -2.88
CA VAL A 81 3.92 -6.50 -3.23
C VAL A 81 3.26 -7.53 -2.31
N GLU A 82 3.26 -7.30 -1.00
CA GLU A 82 2.60 -8.18 -0.03
C GLU A 82 1.09 -8.27 -0.27
N ARG A 83 0.43 -7.14 -0.51
CA ARG A 83 -0.99 -7.07 -0.89
C ARG A 83 -1.29 -7.94 -2.11
N ARG A 84 -0.52 -7.81 -3.18
CA ARG A 84 -0.67 -8.61 -4.42
C ARG A 84 -0.46 -10.08 -4.16
N ARG A 85 0.53 -10.45 -3.33
CA ARG A 85 0.78 -11.84 -2.93
C ARG A 85 -0.40 -12.44 -2.17
N MET A 86 -1.00 -11.68 -1.24
CA MET A 86 -2.17 -12.12 -0.49
C MET A 86 -3.39 -12.31 -1.41
N LYS A 87 -3.63 -11.39 -2.34
CA LYS A 87 -4.69 -11.56 -3.35
C LYS A 87 -4.45 -12.76 -4.25
N ALA A 88 -3.22 -12.99 -4.69
CA ALA A 88 -2.88 -14.18 -5.48
C ALA A 88 -3.17 -15.47 -4.70
N ALA A 89 -2.88 -15.50 -3.39
CA ALA A 89 -3.21 -16.64 -2.53
C ALA A 89 -4.73 -16.86 -2.41
N VAL A 90 -5.53 -15.79 -2.27
CA VAL A 90 -7.00 -15.87 -2.27
C VAL A 90 -7.56 -16.37 -3.61
N ARG A 91 -6.95 -15.95 -4.74
CA ARG A 91 -7.36 -16.42 -6.08
C ARG A 91 -7.01 -17.88 -6.33
N ALA A 92 -5.84 -18.31 -5.84
CA ALA A 92 -5.38 -19.70 -5.94
C ALA A 92 -6.12 -20.66 -4.99
N ALA A 93 -6.87 -20.14 -4.01
CA ALA A 93 -7.66 -20.95 -3.09
C ALA A 93 -8.85 -21.60 -3.81
N ASN A 94 -8.93 -22.93 -3.67
CA ASN A 94 -9.99 -23.78 -4.21
C ASN A 94 -11.17 -23.89 -3.25
N THR A 95 -10.95 -23.63 -1.96
CA THR A 95 -11.98 -23.80 -0.93
C THR A 95 -12.19 -22.56 -0.07
N ALA A 96 -13.40 -22.44 0.49
CA ALA A 96 -13.71 -21.40 1.47
C ALA A 96 -12.82 -21.47 2.72
N ALA A 97 -12.37 -22.67 3.11
CA ALA A 97 -11.48 -22.86 4.25
C ALA A 97 -10.08 -22.29 3.97
N GLU A 98 -9.56 -22.50 2.75
CA GLU A 98 -8.28 -21.92 2.32
C GLU A 98 -8.34 -20.39 2.27
N ILE A 99 -9.43 -19.81 1.75
CA ILE A 99 -9.64 -18.35 1.76
C ILE A 99 -9.62 -17.82 3.21
N LYS A 100 -10.34 -18.49 4.12
CA LYS A 100 -10.34 -18.12 5.55
C LYS A 100 -8.97 -18.22 6.19
N ALA A 101 -8.15 -19.22 5.82
CA ALA A 101 -6.79 -19.35 6.33
C ALA A 101 -5.88 -18.20 5.85
N VAL A 102 -6.05 -17.73 4.61
CA VAL A 102 -5.34 -16.54 4.11
C VAL A 102 -5.78 -15.28 4.87
N LEU A 103 -7.07 -15.12 5.13
CA LEU A 103 -7.58 -14.00 5.94
C LEU A 103 -7.12 -14.05 7.40
N ALA A 104 -7.03 -15.23 8.01
CA ALA A 104 -6.50 -15.37 9.37
C ALA A 104 -5.03 -14.92 9.45
N LYS A 105 -4.21 -15.21 8.43
CA LYS A 105 -2.84 -14.68 8.35
C LYS A 105 -2.82 -13.16 8.24
N LEU A 106 -3.79 -12.56 7.54
CA LEU A 106 -3.92 -11.10 7.44
C LEU A 106 -4.22 -10.46 8.81
N GLU A 107 -5.04 -11.10 9.65
CA GLU A 107 -5.40 -10.62 11.00
C GLU A 107 -4.24 -10.70 11.99
N ILE A 108 -3.39 -11.74 11.89
CA ILE A 108 -2.18 -11.88 12.72
C ILE A 108 -1.15 -10.77 12.40
N MET A 109 -1.19 -10.22 11.18
CA MET A 109 -0.29 -9.16 10.73
C MET A 109 -0.81 -7.73 11.04
N GLN A 110 -1.94 -7.58 11.74
CA GLN A 110 -2.46 -6.28 12.20
C GLN A 110 -1.88 -5.90 13.56
#